data_AF-A0A3D1YXK5-F1
#
_entry.id   AF-A0A3D1YXK5-F1
#
_cell.length_a   1.000
_cell.length_b   1.000
_cell.length_c   1.000
_cell.angle_alpha   90.00
_cell.angle_beta   90.00
_cell.angle_gamma   90.00
#
_symmetry.space_group_name_H-M   'P 1'
#
loop_
_entity.id
_entity.type
_entity.pdbx_description
1 polymer ?
#
loop_
_entity_poly.entity_id
_entity_poly.type
_entity_poly.pdbx_seq_one_letter_code
_entity_poly.pdbx_strand_id
1 'polypeptide(L)'
;MTGRIRGAVGLGLAFLAGALWLKRKDSTKALARFHGSRLHDLLHSYFYFKWQATYLKPVKYVLEHPERFPERIYMSAGRRLMQTHHSKVLSTGTARRLVSIEEPVRMSNSEQVLPFEKARDIILENPGSIAVTECACRKIADDPCGPLDVCLVLGEPFVSFVVEHQKDGARRIDSDEAFAILEREHERGRVHTAWFKDVAGDRLYSICNCCSCCCLGL
;
A
#
# COMPACT_ATOMS: atom_id res chain seq x y z
N MET A 1 -43.67 25.16 -7.51
CA MET A 1 -43.22 24.07 -8.42
C MET A 1 -41.72 23.73 -8.29
N THR A 2 -41.01 24.20 -7.27
CA THR A 2 -39.55 24.03 -7.12
C THR A 2 -39.11 22.83 -6.25
N GLY A 3 -40.02 22.21 -5.49
CA GLY A 3 -39.71 21.05 -4.64
C GLY A 3 -39.64 19.69 -5.37
N ARG A 4 -40.39 19.53 -6.47
CA ARG A 4 -40.50 18.23 -7.19
C ARG A 4 -39.29 17.92 -8.08
N ILE A 5 -38.62 18.95 -8.57
CA ILE A 5 -37.44 18.83 -9.45
C ILE A 5 -36.19 18.42 -8.65
N ARG A 6 -36.03 18.93 -7.41
CA ARG A 6 -34.94 18.52 -6.51
C ARG A 6 -35.01 17.05 -6.10
N GLY A 7 -36.23 16.52 -5.90
CA GLY A 7 -36.44 15.11 -5.57
C GLY A 7 -36.08 14.14 -6.70
N ALA A 8 -36.43 14.49 -7.95
CA ALA A 8 -36.14 13.64 -9.12
C ALA A 8 -34.64 13.60 -9.47
N VAL A 9 -33.94 14.74 -9.35
CA VAL A 9 -32.48 14.80 -9.56
C VAL A 9 -31.74 14.05 -8.45
N GLY A 10 -32.19 14.17 -7.20
CA GLY A 10 -31.62 13.42 -6.06
C GLY A 10 -31.80 11.91 -6.19
N LEU A 11 -32.97 11.44 -6.63
CA LEU A 11 -33.25 10.02 -6.88
C LEU A 11 -32.43 9.47 -8.05
N GLY A 12 -32.29 10.26 -9.13
CA GLY A 12 -31.48 9.90 -10.30
C GLY A 12 -30.00 9.80 -9.98
N LEU A 13 -29.45 10.73 -9.19
CA LEU A 13 -28.07 10.68 -8.72
C LEU A 13 -27.83 9.50 -7.77
N ALA A 14 -28.78 9.19 -6.88
CA ALA A 14 -28.69 8.02 -6.00
C ALA A 14 -28.72 6.71 -6.80
N PHE A 15 -29.57 6.62 -7.84
CA PHE A 15 -29.64 5.47 -8.73
C PHE A 15 -28.36 5.31 -9.56
N LEU A 16 -27.83 6.39 -10.13
CA LEU A 16 -26.55 6.38 -10.85
C LEU A 16 -25.39 5.99 -9.95
N ALA A 17 -25.31 6.56 -8.75
CA ALA A 17 -24.30 6.22 -7.75
C ALA A 17 -24.42 4.74 -7.33
N GLY A 18 -25.64 4.24 -7.11
CA GLY A 18 -25.92 2.84 -6.80
C GLY A 18 -25.54 1.90 -7.95
N ALA A 19 -25.86 2.24 -9.19
CA ALA A 19 -25.50 1.46 -10.37
C ALA A 19 -23.99 1.46 -10.62
N LEU A 20 -23.31 2.60 -10.47
CA LEU A 20 -21.85 2.71 -10.51
C LEU A 20 -21.18 1.93 -9.38
N TRP A 21 -21.81 1.87 -8.21
CA TRP A 21 -21.32 1.09 -7.07
C TRP A 21 -21.48 -0.42 -7.30
N LEU A 22 -22.62 -0.87 -7.85
CA LEU A 22 -22.86 -2.26 -8.22
C LEU A 22 -21.91 -2.75 -9.32
N LYS A 23 -21.54 -1.87 -10.26
CA LYS A 23 -20.58 -2.16 -11.34
C LYS A 23 -19.10 -2.13 -10.92
N ARG A 24 -18.78 -1.86 -9.65
CA ARG A 24 -17.40 -1.97 -9.17
C ARG A 24 -16.96 -3.43 -9.19
N LYS A 25 -15.69 -3.64 -9.52
CA LYS A 25 -15.05 -4.95 -9.39
C LYS A 25 -15.06 -5.42 -7.93
N ASP A 26 -15.00 -6.72 -7.69
CA ASP A 26 -15.21 -7.28 -6.36
C ASP A 26 -14.11 -6.89 -5.36
N SER A 27 -12.85 -6.78 -5.80
CA SER A 27 -11.79 -6.25 -4.94
C SER A 27 -12.03 -4.79 -4.54
N THR A 28 -12.69 -4.01 -5.41
CA THR A 28 -13.01 -2.60 -5.14
C THR A 28 -14.15 -2.50 -4.14
N LYS A 29 -15.11 -3.42 -4.19
CA LYS A 29 -16.16 -3.54 -3.17
C LYS A 29 -15.57 -3.95 -1.82
N ALA A 30 -14.64 -4.91 -1.80
CA ALA A 30 -13.94 -5.32 -0.59
C ALA A 30 -13.13 -4.15 0.03
N LEU A 31 -12.39 -3.41 -0.80
CA LEU A 31 -11.67 -2.21 -0.35
C LEU A 31 -12.63 -1.13 0.18
N ALA A 32 -13.79 -0.94 -0.45
CA ALA A 32 -14.81 -0.02 0.05
C ALA A 32 -15.39 -0.46 1.40
N ARG A 33 -15.62 -1.76 1.61
CA ARG A 33 -16.06 -2.31 2.90
C ARG A 33 -15.02 -2.08 4.00
N PHE A 34 -13.74 -2.27 3.68
CA PHE A 34 -12.62 -2.02 4.61
C PHE A 34 -12.57 -0.56 5.09
N HIS A 35 -12.80 0.40 4.19
CA HIS A 35 -12.80 1.83 4.54
C HIS A 35 -14.11 2.33 5.16
N GLY A 36 -15.23 1.61 4.97
CA GLY A 36 -16.54 1.99 5.48
C GLY A 36 -17.02 3.31 4.87
N SER A 37 -17.40 4.27 5.72
CA SER A 37 -17.86 5.61 5.30
C SER A 37 -16.72 6.59 4.97
N ARG A 38 -15.45 6.20 5.16
CA ARG A 38 -14.27 7.06 4.96
C ARG A 38 -13.93 7.17 3.47
N LEU A 39 -14.68 7.99 2.75
CA LEU A 39 -14.55 8.14 1.30
C LEU A 39 -13.17 8.66 0.87
N HIS A 40 -12.60 9.60 1.63
CA HIS A 40 -11.25 10.11 1.36
C HIS A 40 -10.21 8.99 1.39
N ASP A 41 -10.21 8.17 2.46
CA ASP A 41 -9.28 7.05 2.63
C ASP A 41 -9.48 5.99 1.56
N LEU A 42 -10.73 5.70 1.18
CA LEU A 42 -11.06 4.80 0.08
C LEU A 42 -10.48 5.30 -1.25
N LEU A 43 -10.68 6.58 -1.59
CA LEU A 43 -10.16 7.15 -2.82
C LEU A 43 -8.62 7.10 -2.81
N HIS A 44 -8.01 7.58 -1.73
CA HIS A 44 -6.56 7.60 -1.59
C HIS A 44 -5.97 6.18 -1.66
N SER A 45 -6.56 5.21 -0.96
CA SER A 45 -6.22 3.79 -1.06
C SER A 45 -6.35 3.28 -2.49
N TYR A 46 -7.46 3.59 -3.18
CA TYR A 46 -7.70 3.16 -4.54
C TYR A 46 -6.62 3.68 -5.50
N PHE A 47 -6.35 4.99 -5.48
CA PHE A 47 -5.32 5.60 -6.33
C PHE A 47 -3.92 5.08 -5.99
N TYR A 48 -3.61 4.97 -4.69
CA TYR A 48 -2.31 4.50 -4.21
C TYR A 48 -2.02 3.07 -4.66
N PHE A 49 -2.96 2.14 -4.44
CA PHE A 49 -2.73 0.74 -4.80
C PHE A 49 -2.90 0.47 -6.29
N LYS A 50 -3.77 1.19 -7.00
CA LYS A 50 -3.97 0.93 -8.44
C LYS A 50 -2.84 1.49 -9.30
N TRP A 51 -2.37 2.69 -8.97
CA TRP A 51 -1.41 3.44 -9.77
C TRP A 51 -0.17 3.80 -8.95
N GLN A 52 0.35 2.84 -8.17
CA GLN A 52 1.41 3.10 -7.19
C GLN A 52 2.63 3.81 -7.77
N ALA A 53 3.13 3.38 -8.94
CA ALA A 53 4.26 4.04 -9.61
C ALA A 53 3.93 5.50 -9.96
N THR A 54 2.79 5.75 -10.61
CA THR A 54 2.36 7.11 -10.97
C THR A 54 2.10 7.97 -9.74
N TYR A 55 1.54 7.39 -8.67
CA TYR A 55 1.31 8.04 -7.40
C TYR A 55 2.62 8.52 -6.76
N LEU A 56 3.70 7.74 -6.91
CA LEU A 56 5.00 8.05 -6.31
C LEU A 56 5.86 9.01 -7.15
N LYS A 57 5.59 9.20 -8.45
CA LYS A 57 6.33 10.17 -9.29
C LYS A 57 6.40 11.59 -8.70
N PRO A 58 5.30 12.23 -8.28
CA PRO A 58 5.39 13.55 -7.67
C PRO A 58 6.16 13.50 -6.35
N VAL A 59 6.05 12.42 -5.57
CA VAL A 59 6.81 12.26 -4.32
C VAL A 59 8.32 12.19 -4.61
N LYS A 60 8.75 11.37 -5.57
CA LYS A 60 10.15 11.32 -6.05
C LYS A 60 10.64 12.71 -6.45
N TYR A 61 9.86 13.43 -7.27
CA TYR A 61 10.24 14.76 -7.73
C TYR A 61 10.46 15.75 -6.58
N VAL A 62 9.57 15.76 -5.58
CA VAL A 62 9.73 16.64 -4.39
C VAL A 62 10.97 16.25 -3.58
N LEU A 63 11.24 14.96 -3.41
CA LEU A 63 12.39 14.47 -2.65
C LEU A 63 13.73 14.77 -3.36
N GLU A 64 13.75 14.75 -4.70
CA GLU A 64 14.95 15.02 -5.50
C GLU A 64 15.25 16.51 -5.67
N HIS A 65 14.25 17.38 -5.47
CA HIS A 65 14.37 18.82 -5.69
C HIS A 65 13.83 19.63 -4.51
N PRO A 66 14.32 19.40 -3.27
CA PRO A 66 13.82 20.10 -2.08
C PRO A 66 13.98 21.62 -2.20
N GLU A 67 14.98 22.11 -2.91
CA GLU A 67 15.27 23.53 -3.16
C GLU A 67 14.17 24.26 -3.95
N ARG A 68 13.31 23.53 -4.66
CA ARG A 68 12.19 24.12 -5.42
C ARG A 68 10.97 24.42 -4.55
N PHE A 69 10.98 24.04 -3.27
CA PHE A 69 9.85 24.18 -2.36
C PHE A 69 10.21 25.03 -1.14
N PRO A 70 9.30 25.89 -0.64
CA PRO A 70 9.53 26.59 0.62
C PRO A 70 9.81 25.61 1.76
N GLU A 71 10.88 25.82 2.52
CA GLU A 71 11.36 24.92 3.57
C GLU A 71 10.24 24.51 4.54
N ARG A 72 9.42 25.47 4.97
CA ARG A 72 8.27 25.21 5.87
C ARG A 72 7.27 24.21 5.28
N ILE A 73 7.00 24.29 3.98
CA ILE A 73 6.07 23.39 3.28
C ILE A 73 6.72 22.01 3.13
N TYR A 74 7.98 21.97 2.69
CA TYR A 74 8.75 20.73 2.56
C TYR A 74 8.82 19.96 3.88
N MET A 75 9.20 20.63 4.97
CA MET A 75 9.32 20.02 6.30
C MET A 75 7.96 19.57 6.86
N SER A 76 6.89 20.35 6.62
CA SER A 76 5.53 19.96 7.05
C SER A 76 5.01 18.76 6.27
N ALA A 77 5.24 18.72 4.95
CA ALA A 77 4.88 17.59 4.11
C ALA A 77 5.68 16.33 4.47
N GLY A 78 6.99 16.46 4.71
CA GLY A 78 7.85 15.37 5.17
C GLY A 78 7.38 14.80 6.51
N ARG A 79 7.06 15.65 7.48
CA ARG A 79 6.51 15.21 8.78
C ARG A 79 5.21 14.42 8.61
N ARG A 80 4.28 14.92 7.78
CA ARG A 80 3.02 14.22 7.48
C ARG A 80 3.23 12.89 6.76
N LEU A 81 4.19 12.83 5.84
CA LEU A 81 4.53 11.59 5.15
C LEU A 81 5.03 10.55 6.14
N MET A 82 5.93 10.91 7.06
CA MET A 82 6.46 9.99 8.07
C MET A 82 5.39 9.50 9.06
N GLN A 83 4.37 10.31 9.35
CA GLN A 83 3.22 9.90 10.17
C GLN A 83 2.29 8.93 9.43
N THR A 84 2.07 9.13 8.14
CA THR A 84 1.09 8.36 7.34
C THR A 84 1.70 7.19 6.58
N HIS A 85 3.02 7.15 6.45
CA HIS A 85 3.75 6.12 5.74
C HIS A 85 5.06 5.83 6.43
N HIS A 86 5.19 4.63 6.97
CA HIS A 86 6.33 4.26 7.79
C HIS A 86 6.71 2.82 7.54
N SER A 87 7.92 2.50 7.95
CA SER A 87 8.52 1.22 7.65
C SER A 87 9.37 0.71 8.82
N LYS A 88 9.66 -0.59 8.78
CA LYS A 88 10.57 -1.24 9.72
C LYS A 88 11.43 -2.25 8.98
N VAL A 89 12.74 -2.15 9.12
CA VAL A 89 13.67 -3.15 8.61
C VAL A 89 13.46 -4.46 9.35
N LEU A 90 13.42 -5.56 8.60
CA LEU A 90 13.24 -6.91 9.11
C LEU A 90 14.50 -7.74 8.83
N SER A 91 14.79 -8.68 9.71
CA SER A 91 15.69 -9.79 9.35
C SER A 91 14.99 -10.73 8.37
N THR A 92 15.76 -11.50 7.60
CA THR A 92 15.26 -12.54 6.69
C THR A 92 14.38 -13.54 7.43
N GLY A 93 14.78 -13.97 8.62
CA GLY A 93 13.97 -14.87 9.46
C GLY A 93 12.63 -14.27 9.87
N THR A 94 12.58 -12.99 10.24
CA THR A 94 11.32 -12.30 10.55
C THR A 94 10.43 -12.15 9.32
N ALA A 95 11.00 -11.78 8.17
CA ALA A 95 10.25 -11.66 6.92
C ALA A 95 9.62 -13.00 6.50
N ARG A 96 10.38 -14.10 6.57
CA ARG A 96 9.88 -15.47 6.34
C ARG A 96 8.74 -15.80 7.29
N ARG A 97 8.90 -15.57 8.59
CA ARG A 97 7.84 -15.84 9.57
C ARG A 97 6.55 -15.08 9.26
N LEU A 98 6.63 -13.85 8.75
CA LEU A 98 5.43 -13.05 8.44
C LEU A 98 4.68 -13.55 7.20
N VAL A 99 5.38 -14.02 6.17
CA VAL A 99 4.75 -14.55 4.94
C VAL A 99 4.34 -16.01 5.07
N SER A 100 4.66 -16.67 6.18
CA SER A 100 4.27 -18.05 6.49
C SER A 100 3.09 -18.16 7.45
N ILE A 101 2.46 -17.04 7.82
CA ILE A 101 1.33 -17.04 8.73
C ILE A 101 0.10 -17.54 7.97
N GLU A 102 -0.55 -18.58 8.48
CA GLU A 102 -1.77 -19.14 7.88
C GLU A 102 -3.04 -18.77 8.66
N GLU A 103 -2.89 -18.44 9.95
CA GLU A 103 -4.00 -18.09 10.84
C GLU A 103 -4.05 -16.57 11.11
N PRO A 104 -5.25 -15.97 11.25
CA PRO A 104 -5.36 -14.54 11.51
C PRO A 104 -4.53 -14.11 12.73
N VAL A 105 -3.64 -13.15 12.54
CA VAL A 105 -2.80 -12.58 13.59
C VAL A 105 -3.19 -11.13 13.81
N ARG A 106 -3.39 -10.77 15.09
CA ARG A 106 -3.49 -9.38 15.55
C ARG A 106 -2.46 -9.15 16.63
N MET A 107 -1.39 -8.46 16.27
CA MET A 107 -0.41 -7.96 17.23
C MET A 107 -0.49 -6.45 17.23
N SER A 108 -1.05 -5.91 18.31
CA SER A 108 -0.94 -4.49 18.59
C SER A 108 0.45 -4.19 19.13
N ASN A 109 1.15 -3.26 18.51
CA ASN A 109 2.46 -2.86 18.98
C ASN A 109 2.25 -1.83 20.09
N SER A 110 2.42 -2.22 21.36
CA SER A 110 2.35 -1.25 22.47
C SER A 110 3.59 -0.34 22.37
N GLU A 111 3.38 0.89 21.95
CA GLU A 111 4.41 1.91 21.82
C GLU A 111 5.24 2.05 23.10
N GLN A 112 6.51 1.66 23.04
CA GLN A 112 7.55 2.27 23.88
C GLN A 112 8.79 2.71 23.07
N VAL A 113 8.92 2.30 21.79
CA VAL A 113 10.17 2.48 21.03
C VAL A 113 9.95 3.19 19.68
N LEU A 114 8.73 3.67 19.38
CA LEU A 114 8.44 4.32 18.10
C LEU A 114 8.03 5.79 18.32
N PRO A 115 8.72 6.77 17.73
CA PRO A 115 8.47 8.20 17.98
C PRO A 115 7.23 8.75 17.27
N PHE A 116 6.31 7.92 16.82
CA PHE A 116 5.17 8.31 15.99
C PHE A 116 3.86 7.92 16.67
N GLU A 117 2.86 8.80 16.64
CA GLU A 117 1.58 8.71 17.38
C GLU A 117 0.64 7.55 16.97
N LYS A 118 1.07 6.67 16.05
CA LYS A 118 0.22 5.65 15.45
C LYS A 118 0.80 4.27 15.70
N ALA A 119 -0.02 3.43 16.34
CA ALA A 119 0.23 2.01 16.54
C ALA A 119 0.49 1.31 15.21
N ARG A 120 1.55 0.48 15.19
CA ARG A 120 2.02 -0.21 13.98
C ARG A 120 1.69 -1.68 14.08
N ASP A 121 0.44 -1.98 13.78
CA ASP A 121 -0.10 -3.28 14.10
C ASP A 121 0.18 -4.28 12.97
N ILE A 122 0.49 -5.51 13.36
CA ILE A 122 0.50 -6.63 12.44
C ILE A 122 -0.89 -7.24 12.55
N ILE A 123 -1.79 -6.76 11.68
CA ILE A 123 -3.17 -7.25 11.55
C ILE A 123 -3.28 -7.92 10.19
N LEU A 124 -3.09 -9.24 10.17
CA LEU A 124 -3.22 -10.03 8.95
C LEU A 124 -4.54 -10.79 8.99
N GLU A 125 -5.50 -10.29 8.22
CA GLU A 125 -6.74 -11.01 7.92
C GLU A 125 -6.54 -11.78 6.61
N ASN A 126 -6.80 -13.09 6.64
CA ASN A 126 -6.45 -14.03 5.57
C ASN A 126 -4.95 -13.96 5.19
N PRO A 127 -4.05 -14.27 6.13
CA PRO A 127 -2.61 -14.06 5.99
C PRO A 127 -1.97 -14.92 4.88
N GLY A 128 -2.57 -16.06 4.52
CA GLY A 128 -2.17 -16.86 3.36
C GLY A 128 -2.46 -16.19 2.01
N SER A 129 -3.13 -15.03 1.99
CA SER A 129 -3.27 -14.22 0.78
C SER A 129 -2.02 -13.38 0.59
N ILE A 130 -1.21 -13.73 -0.41
CA ILE A 130 0.03 -13.04 -0.78
C ILE A 130 0.00 -12.74 -2.28
N ALA A 131 0.47 -11.56 -2.66
CA ALA A 131 0.81 -11.26 -4.04
C ALA A 131 2.18 -10.62 -4.14
N VAL A 132 2.94 -11.01 -5.16
CA VAL A 132 4.10 -10.23 -5.60
C VAL A 132 3.62 -9.13 -6.54
N THR A 133 4.16 -7.93 -6.37
CA THR A 133 3.97 -6.80 -7.27
C THR A 133 5.31 -6.25 -7.74
N GLU A 134 5.30 -5.62 -8.91
CA GLU A 134 6.43 -4.83 -9.37
C GLU A 134 6.74 -3.69 -8.40
N CYS A 135 8.03 -3.46 -8.13
CA CYS A 135 8.48 -2.41 -7.25
C CYS A 135 8.27 -1.04 -7.89
N ALA A 136 7.27 -0.31 -7.38
CA ALA A 136 6.93 1.02 -7.87
C ALA A 136 8.12 1.99 -7.85
N CYS A 137 9.01 1.89 -6.86
CA CYS A 137 10.21 2.70 -6.74
C CYS A 137 11.24 2.41 -7.83
N ARG A 138 11.47 1.12 -8.16
CA ARG A 138 12.34 0.73 -9.29
C ARG A 138 11.73 1.21 -10.61
N LYS A 139 10.41 1.06 -10.82
CA LYS A 139 9.72 1.48 -12.06
C LYS A 139 9.82 2.98 -12.39
N ILE A 140 10.09 3.83 -11.41
CA ILE A 140 10.19 5.28 -11.61
C ILE A 140 11.61 5.82 -11.44
N ALA A 141 12.59 4.93 -11.19
CA ALA A 141 13.99 5.30 -11.16
C ALA A 141 14.50 5.53 -12.59
N ASP A 142 15.46 6.45 -12.74
CA ASP A 142 16.07 6.75 -14.03
C ASP A 142 16.96 5.59 -14.50
N ASP A 143 17.65 4.92 -13.57
CA ASP A 143 18.38 3.67 -13.78
C ASP A 143 17.83 2.56 -12.85
N PRO A 144 16.82 1.79 -13.30
CA PRO A 144 16.13 0.82 -12.46
C PRO A 144 16.95 -0.45 -12.24
N CYS A 145 17.22 -0.80 -10.97
CA CYS A 145 17.77 -2.12 -10.68
C CYS A 145 16.71 -3.22 -10.83
N GLY A 146 17.11 -4.44 -11.22
CA GLY A 146 16.22 -5.59 -11.40
C GLY A 146 16.41 -6.72 -10.36
N PRO A 147 15.48 -7.69 -10.26
CA PRO A 147 14.21 -7.78 -10.98
C PRO A 147 13.14 -6.80 -10.48
N LEU A 148 11.97 -6.67 -11.12
CA LEU A 148 10.92 -5.74 -10.65
C LEU A 148 9.95 -6.38 -9.65
N ASP A 149 9.65 -7.67 -9.78
CA ASP A 149 8.67 -8.43 -9.01
C ASP A 149 9.18 -8.81 -7.61
N VAL A 150 9.24 -7.83 -6.72
CA VAL A 150 9.92 -7.99 -5.42
C VAL A 150 9.18 -7.39 -4.22
N CYS A 151 8.02 -6.76 -4.42
CA CYS A 151 7.22 -6.25 -3.32
C CYS A 151 6.11 -7.24 -3.00
N LEU A 152 6.04 -7.73 -1.76
CA LEU A 152 5.07 -8.73 -1.33
C LEU A 152 3.91 -8.02 -0.63
N VAL A 153 2.76 -7.91 -1.28
CA VAL A 153 1.52 -7.42 -0.66
C VAL A 153 0.87 -8.54 0.12
N LEU A 154 0.42 -8.23 1.34
CA LEU A 154 -0.09 -9.20 2.30
C LEU A 154 -1.52 -8.89 2.71
N GLY A 155 -2.33 -9.95 2.82
CA GLY A 155 -3.66 -9.91 3.40
C GLY A 155 -4.73 -9.24 2.52
N GLU A 156 -5.97 -9.56 2.84
CA GLU A 156 -7.13 -8.96 2.17
C GLU A 156 -7.54 -7.64 2.84
N PRO A 157 -8.12 -6.67 2.10
CA PRO A 157 -8.48 -6.73 0.68
C PRO A 157 -7.36 -6.34 -0.29
N PHE A 158 -6.15 -6.06 0.20
CA PHE A 158 -5.09 -5.44 -0.61
C PHE A 158 -4.57 -6.37 -1.68
N VAL A 159 -4.39 -7.66 -1.38
CA VAL A 159 -3.93 -8.66 -2.35
C VAL A 159 -4.90 -8.80 -3.51
N SER A 160 -6.19 -9.03 -3.24
CA SER A 160 -7.19 -9.09 -4.33
C SER A 160 -7.23 -7.79 -5.13
N PHE A 161 -7.04 -6.65 -4.48
CA PHE A 161 -7.07 -5.36 -5.14
C PHE A 161 -5.89 -5.17 -6.09
N VAL A 162 -4.65 -5.41 -5.65
CA VAL A 162 -3.49 -5.22 -6.53
C VAL A 162 -3.50 -6.21 -7.68
N VAL A 163 -3.87 -7.47 -7.46
CA VAL A 163 -3.96 -8.49 -8.52
C VAL A 163 -5.02 -8.13 -9.56
N GLU A 164 -6.18 -7.63 -9.14
CA GLU A 164 -7.27 -7.30 -10.07
C GLU A 164 -7.05 -5.98 -10.84
N HIS A 165 -6.31 -5.02 -10.25
CA HIS A 165 -6.11 -3.69 -10.83
C HIS A 165 -4.75 -3.48 -11.50
N GLN A 166 -3.73 -4.28 -11.15
CA GLN A 166 -2.39 -4.23 -11.74
C GLN A 166 -2.10 -5.50 -12.58
N LYS A 167 -2.90 -5.74 -13.62
CA LYS A 167 -2.92 -7.02 -14.36
C LYS A 167 -1.55 -7.56 -14.81
N ASP A 168 -0.65 -6.68 -15.24
CA ASP A 168 0.68 -7.07 -15.76
C ASP A 168 1.79 -6.95 -14.72
N GLY A 169 1.47 -6.39 -13.55
CA GLY A 169 2.46 -6.05 -12.52
C GLY A 169 2.19 -6.69 -11.16
N ALA A 170 1.17 -7.54 -11.04
CA ALA A 170 0.83 -8.23 -9.80
C ALA A 170 0.29 -9.63 -10.06
N ARG A 171 0.71 -10.60 -9.24
CA ARG A 171 0.19 -11.98 -9.27
C ARG A 171 0.17 -12.58 -7.87
N ARG A 172 -0.76 -13.49 -7.62
CA ARG A 172 -0.81 -14.28 -6.39
C ARG A 172 0.37 -15.25 -6.36
N ILE A 173 0.91 -15.45 -5.17
CA ILE A 173 2.00 -16.40 -4.89
C ILE A 173 1.70 -17.14 -3.60
N ASP A 174 2.35 -18.28 -3.39
CA ASP A 174 2.36 -18.98 -2.10
C ASP A 174 3.54 -18.53 -1.22
N SER A 175 3.61 -19.08 0.00
CA SER A 175 4.67 -18.77 0.95
C SER A 175 6.05 -19.25 0.48
N ASP A 176 6.13 -20.36 -0.26
CA ASP A 176 7.39 -20.91 -0.75
C ASP A 176 8.02 -20.00 -1.82
N GLU A 177 7.20 -19.50 -2.75
CA GLU A 177 7.64 -18.50 -3.72
C GLU A 177 7.99 -17.17 -3.04
N ALA A 178 7.23 -16.76 -2.02
CA ALA A 178 7.56 -15.59 -1.23
C ALA A 178 8.94 -15.75 -0.56
N PHE A 179 9.25 -16.92 -0.01
CA PHE A 179 10.56 -17.24 0.56
C PHE A 179 11.67 -17.18 -0.49
N ALA A 180 11.44 -17.74 -1.68
CA ALA A 180 12.41 -17.71 -2.77
C ALA A 180 12.75 -16.27 -3.19
N ILE A 181 11.74 -15.39 -3.26
CA ILE A 181 11.95 -13.96 -3.53
C ILE A 181 12.75 -13.31 -2.40
N LEU A 182 12.37 -13.52 -1.13
CA LEU A 182 13.09 -12.96 0.02
C LEU A 182 14.56 -13.39 0.00
N GLU A 183 14.84 -14.67 -0.21
CA GLU A 183 16.22 -15.16 -0.20
C GLU A 183 17.04 -14.60 -1.36
N ARG A 184 16.49 -14.68 -2.58
CA ARG A 184 17.15 -14.12 -3.77
C ARG A 184 17.48 -12.64 -3.61
N GLU A 185 16.59 -11.87 -3.00
CA GLU A 185 16.83 -10.44 -2.80
C GLU A 185 17.84 -10.20 -1.68
N HIS A 186 17.80 -10.99 -0.61
CA HIS A 186 18.78 -10.94 0.47
C HIS A 186 20.20 -11.25 -0.02
N GLU A 187 20.37 -12.29 -0.85
CA GLU A 187 21.65 -12.66 -1.48
C GLU A 187 22.21 -11.52 -2.36
N ARG A 188 21.34 -10.67 -2.90
CA ARG A 188 21.71 -9.46 -3.67
C ARG A 188 22.02 -8.25 -2.79
N GLY A 189 22.10 -8.43 -1.47
CA GLY A 189 22.37 -7.36 -0.50
C GLY A 189 21.19 -6.43 -0.24
N ARG A 190 19.95 -6.86 -0.50
CA ARG A 190 18.75 -6.05 -0.30
C ARG A 190 18.20 -6.23 1.11
N VAL A 191 17.50 -5.22 1.59
CA VAL A 191 16.91 -5.23 2.93
C VAL A 191 15.41 -5.48 2.86
N HIS A 192 14.90 -6.33 3.75
CA HIS A 192 13.47 -6.56 3.88
C HIS A 192 12.87 -5.46 4.74
N THR A 193 11.79 -4.86 4.26
CA THR A 193 11.16 -3.75 4.94
C THR A 193 9.66 -4.01 5.04
N ALA A 194 9.15 -4.08 6.27
CA ALA A 194 7.71 -4.05 6.55
C ALA A 194 7.20 -2.62 6.33
N TRP A 195 6.16 -2.48 5.50
CA TRP A 195 5.54 -1.20 5.18
C TRP A 195 4.12 -1.11 5.74
N PHE A 196 3.83 0.07 6.23
CA PHE A 196 2.57 0.45 6.86
C PHE A 196 2.10 1.76 6.25
N LYS A 197 0.78 1.94 6.18
CA LYS A 197 0.18 3.14 5.62
C LYS A 197 -1.18 3.40 6.24
N ASP A 198 -1.50 4.67 6.45
CA ASP A 198 -2.81 5.12 6.95
C ASP A 198 -3.97 4.56 6.12
N VAL A 199 -3.87 4.63 4.80
CA VAL A 199 -4.89 4.08 3.88
C VAL A 199 -4.87 2.56 3.77
N ALA A 200 -3.90 1.91 4.39
CA ALA A 200 -3.92 0.47 4.65
C ALA A 200 -4.48 0.13 6.05
N GLY A 201 -5.02 1.12 6.77
CA GLY A 201 -5.52 0.99 8.14
C GLY A 201 -4.41 0.96 9.19
N ASP A 202 -3.29 1.61 8.92
CA ASP A 202 -2.11 1.66 9.80
C ASP A 202 -1.56 0.27 10.20
N ARG A 203 -1.88 -0.75 9.40
CA ARG A 203 -1.40 -2.12 9.56
C ARG A 203 -0.40 -2.53 8.48
N LEU A 204 0.36 -3.58 8.77
CA LEU A 204 1.24 -4.21 7.79
C LEU A 204 0.44 -4.59 6.55
N TYR A 205 0.87 -4.10 5.39
CA TYR A 205 0.24 -4.42 4.11
C TYR A 205 1.23 -4.91 3.07
N SER A 206 2.53 -4.64 3.27
CA SER A 206 3.57 -5.05 2.33
C SER A 206 4.90 -5.34 3.01
N ILE A 207 5.60 -6.35 2.52
CA ILE A 207 7.03 -6.57 2.76
C ILE A 207 7.75 -6.30 1.45
N CYS A 208 8.57 -5.25 1.41
CA CYS A 208 9.35 -4.89 0.23
C CYS A 208 10.80 -5.35 0.38
N ASN A 209 11.39 -5.76 -0.74
CA ASN A 209 12.83 -6.00 -0.86
C ASN A 209 13.51 -4.73 -1.36
N CYS A 210 13.78 -3.82 -0.43
CA CYS A 210 14.26 -2.48 -0.71
C CYS A 210 15.76 -2.48 -1.06
N CYS A 211 16.13 -1.60 -2.00
CA CYS A 211 17.51 -1.39 -2.44
C CYS A 211 17.89 0.07 -2.17
N SER A 212 19.17 0.31 -1.91
CA SER A 212 19.69 1.67 -1.67
C SER A 212 19.65 2.57 -2.91
N CYS A 213 19.62 1.99 -4.11
CA CYS A 213 19.69 2.77 -5.35
C CYS A 213 18.35 3.33 -5.84
N CYS A 214 17.20 2.72 -5.48
CA CYS A 214 15.89 3.15 -6.00
C CYS A 214 14.83 3.43 -4.92
N CYS A 215 14.99 2.94 -3.69
CA CYS A 215 13.93 3.03 -2.68
C CYS A 215 13.74 4.49 -2.23
N LEU A 216 12.49 4.98 -2.23
CA LEU A 216 12.15 6.34 -1.79
C LEU A 216 12.02 6.51 -0.27
N GLY A 217 12.11 5.43 0.49
CA GLY A 217 11.93 5.48 1.94
C GLY A 217 12.87 4.58 2.73
N LEU A 218 14.03 4.29 2.13
CA LEU A 218 15.28 4.01 2.86
C LEU A 218 16.06 5.32 2.92
#